data_AF-A0A1H7KXS2-F1
#
_entry.id   AF-A0A1H7KXS2-F1
#
_cell.length_a   1.000
_cell.length_b   1.000
_cell.length_c   1.000
_cell.angle_alpha   90.00
_cell.angle_beta   90.00
_cell.angle_gamma   90.00
#
_symmetry.space_group_name_H-M   'P 1'
#
loop_
_entity.id
_entity.type
_entity.pdbx_description
1 polymer ?
#
loop_
_entity_poly.entity_id
_entity_poly.type
_entity_poly.pdbx_seq_one_letter_code
_entity_poly.pdbx_strand_id
1 'polypeptide(L)' 'MFRKLCDREGTPTVSLDKDELRMDGIIDESGEIPDSQEMHVQRVGKGAYLVRAVSANGIPELDRVFQS' A
#
# COMPACT_ATOMS: atom_id res chain seq x y z
N MET A 1 -1.39 -12.11 -7.42
CA MET A 1 -1.45 -13.14 -6.35
C MET A 1 -2.61 -12.82 -5.42
N PHE A 2 -3.37 -13.81 -4.92
CA PHE A 2 -4.39 -13.56 -3.88
C PHE A 2 -3.75 -13.61 -2.49
N ARG A 3 -4.09 -12.63 -1.64
CA ARG A 3 -3.66 -12.58 -0.24
C ARG A 3 -4.90 -12.71 0.65
N LYS A 4 -4.75 -13.35 1.80
CA LYS A 4 -5.81 -13.50 2.80
C LYS A 4 -5.93 -12.21 3.62
N LEU A 5 -7.15 -11.83 4.00
CA LEU A 5 -7.39 -10.84 5.04
C LEU A 5 -7.14 -11.48 6.41
N CYS A 6 -6.20 -10.92 7.16
CA CYS A 6 -5.81 -11.40 8.47
C CYS A 6 -6.31 -10.44 9.56
N ASP A 7 -6.70 -10.98 10.72
CA ASP A 7 -6.92 -10.18 11.92
C ASP A 7 -5.60 -10.07 12.68
N ARG A 8 -5.12 -8.85 12.90
CA ARG A 8 -3.98 -8.54 13.74
C ARG A 8 -4.45 -7.62 14.85
N GLU A 9 -4.67 -8.19 16.03
CA GLU A 9 -5.07 -7.46 17.24
C GLU A 9 -6.36 -6.62 17.06
N GLY A 10 -7.35 -7.17 16.35
CA GLY A 10 -8.62 -6.50 16.05
C GLY A 10 -8.55 -5.60 14.81
N THR A 11 -7.39 -5.49 14.17
CA THR A 11 -7.20 -4.72 12.95
C THR A 11 -7.10 -5.65 11.73
N PRO A 12 -8.04 -5.55 10.77
CA PRO A 12 -7.94 -6.28 9.52
C PRO A 12 -6.75 -5.80 8.68
N THR A 13 -5.90 -6.71 8.25
CA THR A 13 -4.68 -6.42 7.50
C THR A 13 -4.53 -7.35 6.29
N VAL A 14 -3.95 -6.81 5.23
CA VAL A 14 -3.47 -7.60 4.08
C VAL A 14 -2.00 -7.28 3.88
N SER A 15 -1.19 -8.31 3.67
CA SER A 15 0.24 -8.13 3.44
C SER A 15 0.51 -7.78 1.98
N LEU A 16 1.29 -6.72 1.76
CA LEU A 16 1.89 -6.40 0.48
C LEU A 16 3.20 -7.19 0.31
N ASP A 17 3.59 -7.41 -0.94
CA ASP A 17 4.82 -8.15 -1.24
C ASP A 17 6.05 -7.28 -0.97
N LYS A 18 7.02 -7.81 -0.21
CA LYS A 18 8.23 -7.05 0.14
C LYS A 18 9.09 -6.73 -1.07
N ASP A 19 9.15 -7.61 -2.06
CA ASP A 19 10.00 -7.40 -3.22
C ASP A 19 9.40 -6.32 -4.13
N GLU A 20 8.07 -6.30 -4.29
CA GLU A 20 7.36 -5.20 -4.96
C GLU A 20 7.58 -3.86 -4.24
N LEU A 21 7.41 -3.83 -2.92
CA LEU A 21 7.65 -2.61 -2.14
C LEU A 21 9.11 -2.12 -2.24
N ARG A 22 10.08 -3.03 -2.33
CA ARG A 22 11.50 -2.67 -2.50
C ARG A 22 11.77 -2.14 -3.91
N MET A 23 11.18 -2.76 -4.93
CA MET A 23 11.26 -2.26 -6.30
C MET A 23 10.71 -0.84 -6.43
N ASP A 24 9.66 -0.53 -5.67
CA ASP A 24 9.05 0.81 -5.60
C ASP A 24 9.80 1.78 -4.66
N GLY A 25 10.86 1.33 -3.98
CA GLY A 25 11.66 2.14 -3.04
C GLY A 25 10.94 2.50 -1.74
N ILE A 26 9.84 1.80 -1.40
CA ILE A 26 9.04 2.03 -0.19
C ILE A 26 9.70 1.40 1.03
N ILE A 27 10.39 0.28 0.84
CA ILE A 27 11.23 -0.36 1.86
C ILE A 27 12.67 -0.40 1.35
N ASP A 28 13.61 -0.41 2.28
CA ASP A 28 15.03 -0.42 1.93
C ASP A 28 15.51 -1.80 1.45
N GLU A 29 16.79 -1.89 1.07
CA GLU A 29 17.41 -3.15 0.61
C GLU A 29 17.38 -4.24 1.69
N SER A 30 17.43 -3.87 2.96
CA SER A 30 17.34 -4.79 4.11
C SER A 30 15.91 -5.30 4.35
N GLY A 31 14.92 -4.65 3.73
CA GLY A 31 13.51 -4.95 3.89
C GLY A 31 12.89 -4.33 5.14
N GLU A 32 13.53 -3.30 5.69
CA GLU A 32 13.03 -2.46 6.76
C GLU A 32 12.08 -1.39 6.18
N ILE A 33 10.97 -1.19 6.89
CA ILE A 33 9.98 -0.16 6.56
C ILE A 33 10.42 1.09 7.32
N PRO A 34 10.61 2.25 6.66
CA PRO A 34 10.92 3.49 7.35
C PRO A 34 9.85 3.85 8.38
N ASP A 35 10.25 4.30 9.57
CA ASP A 35 9.30 4.65 10.65
C ASP A 35 8.30 5.74 10.23
N SER A 36 8.70 6.62 9.31
CA SER A 36 7.86 7.68 8.77
C SER A 36 7.01 7.26 7.57
N GLN A 37 7.08 6.00 7.15
CA GLN A 37 6.38 5.55 5.95
C GLN A 37 4.87 5.41 6.22
N GLU A 38 4.09 6.29 5.59
CA GLU A 38 2.63 6.25 5.62
C GLU A 38 2.06 5.64 4.33
N MET A 39 0.88 5.04 4.43
CA MET A 39 0.11 4.54 3.29
C MET A 39 -1.23 5.25 3.24
N HIS A 40 -1.55 5.87 2.11
CA HIS A 40 -2.87 6.43 1.84
C HIS A 40 -3.82 5.31 1.36
N VAL A 41 -4.86 5.04 2.15
CA VAL A 41 -5.89 4.05 1.83
C VAL A 41 -7.18 4.76 1.40
N GLN A 42 -7.58 4.56 0.15
CA GLN A 42 -8.78 5.16 -0.42
C GLN A 42 -9.77 4.08 -0.84
N ARG A 43 -11.02 4.18 -0.39
CA ARG A 43 -12.11 3.36 -0.92
C ARG A 43 -12.55 3.89 -2.28
N VAL A 44 -12.51 3.04 -3.30
CA VAL A 44 -12.90 3.38 -4.69
C VAL A 44 -14.19 2.69 -5.12
N GLY A 45 -14.71 1.75 -4.31
CA GLY A 45 -15.97 1.07 -4.55
C GLY A 45 -16.38 0.17 -3.40
N LYS A 46 -17.52 -0.53 -3.53
CA LYS A 46 -17.94 -1.52 -2.53
C LYS A 46 -16.95 -2.70 -2.52
N GLY A 47 -16.19 -2.84 -1.44
CA GLY A 47 -15.18 -3.90 -1.29
C GLY A 47 -13.89 -3.65 -2.07
N ALA A 48 -13.73 -2.46 -2.69
CA ALA A 48 -12.56 -2.10 -3.49
C ALA A 48 -11.83 -0.92 -2.85
N TYR A 49 -10.54 -1.11 -2.63
CA TYR A 49 -9.66 -0.17 -1.96
C TYR A 49 -8.36 -0.03 -2.74
N LEU A 50 -7.85 1.18 -2.77
CA LEU A 50 -6.56 1.53 -3.33
C LEU A 50 -5.62 1.90 -2.18
N VAL A 51 -4.41 1.34 -2.20
CA VAL A 51 -3.37 1.61 -1.22
C VAL A 51 -2.18 2.20 -1.96
N ARG A 52 -1.71 3.38 -1.52
CA ARG A 52 -0.61 4.11 -2.17
C ARG A 52 0.37 4.62 -1.11
N ALA A 53 1.67 4.44 -1.34
CA ALA A 53 2.69 4.98 -0.45
C ALA A 53 2.70 6.51 -0.50
N VAL A 54 2.79 7.14 0.67
CA VAL A 54 3.00 8.59 0.77
C VAL A 54 4.49 8.86 0.64
N SER A 55 4.87 9.81 -0.22
CA SER A 55 6.25 10.24 -0.41
C SER A 55 6.41 11.73 -0.07
N ALA A 56 7.64 12.23 -0.05
CA ALA A 56 7.92 13.67 0.08
C ALA A 56 7.25 14.52 -1.01
N ASN A 57 6.96 13.92 -2.18
CA ASN A 57 6.28 14.57 -3.30
C ASN A 57 4.75 14.42 -3.22
N GLY A 58 4.22 13.84 -2.15
CA GLY A 58 2.80 13.57 -1.94
C GLY A 58 2.40 12.13 -2.30
N ILE A 59 1.10 11.96 -2.54
CA ILE A 59 0.48 10.67 -2.87
C ILE A 59 0.52 10.47 -4.40
N PRO A 60 1.04 9.34 -4.92
CA PRO A 60 1.07 9.07 -6.35
C PRO A 60 -0.31 9.24 -7.01
N GLU A 61 -0.36 9.98 -8.12
CA GLU A 61 -1.56 10.07 -8.94
C GLU A 61 -1.85 8.73 -9.61
N LEU A 62 -3.12 8.49 -9.90
CA LEU A 62 -3.53 7.33 -10.67
C LEU A 62 -3.56 7.69 -12.14
N ASP A 63 -3.04 6.80 -12.97
CA ASP A 63 -3.34 6.83 -14.39
C ASP A 63 -4.85 6.81 -14.62
N ARG A 64 -5.30 7.50 -15.67
CA ARG A 64 -6.72 7.77 -15.97
C ARG A 64 -7.63 6.53 -15.99
N VAL A 65 -7.05 5.34 -16.11
CA VAL A 65 -7.76 4.05 -16.15
C VAL A 65 -8.51 3.73 -14.84
N PHE A 66 -8.15 4.37 -13.72
CA PHE A 66 -8.79 4.16 -12.40
C PHE A 66 -9.71 5.30 -11.95
N GLN A 67 -9.99 6.27 -12.81
CA GLN A 67 -10.94 7.35 -12.54
C GLN A 67 -12.31 6.93 -13.10
N SER A 68 -13.08 6.17 -12.32
CA SER A 68 -14.47 5.82 -12.62
C SER A 68 -15.44 6.92 -12.22
#